data_AF-A0A0F8WJY2-F1
#
_entry.id   AF-A0A0F8WJY2-F1
#
_cell.length_a   1.000
_cell.length_b   1.000
_cell.length_c   1.000
_cell.angle_alpha   90.00
_cell.angle_beta   90.00
_cell.angle_gamma   90.00
#
_symmetry.space_group_name_H-M   'P 1'
#
loop_
_entity.id
_entity.type
_entity.pdbx_description
1 polymer ?
#
loop_
_entity_poly.entity_id
_entity_poly.type
_entity_poly.pdbx_seq_one_letter_code
_entity_poly.pdbx_strand_id
1 'polypeptide(L)'
;MLTKYEYDKLGNLVETLTFSVSGLSSSQIDTHIADRDNAITISQTLYDESGRVLVTVGPYDADATTLPSGTENVYDSLGRIVETRRWAAVSIKLVDLVVSGEVIGRETDPVATVANAWDGVTPATAPTNIGWESNLDLPVIIESATLDADLIGPLSYSKTEYDTAGRVDYSTSIEEVWDDTASGYIFKEQRTTYKYDVAGKQTEVIDPLGYTVTAYADGIALSLPDGIERPKVISTGGLSVDDDHKTVTTYDGTRRKKVTDAREYESGASTGDFTTEFTYDVLGRVVTTKHPPVKVDGATAVNVYSHVGYDGLGRKVWQSEQTTESDPSNLDLDQDCRQFTYDAAGRLERVSLP
;
A
#
# COMPACT_ATOMS: atom_id res chain seq x y z
N MET A 1 16.91 -10.59 -11.10
CA MET A 1 15.77 -11.08 -10.27
C MET A 1 14.53 -11.07 -11.15
N LEU A 2 13.61 -12.01 -10.98
CA LEU A 2 12.37 -12.10 -11.76
C LEU A 2 11.18 -12.20 -10.82
N THR A 3 10.12 -11.44 -11.10
CA THR A 3 8.85 -11.52 -10.36
C THR A 3 7.74 -12.07 -11.24
N LYS A 4 7.04 -13.11 -10.76
CA LYS A 4 5.86 -13.73 -11.38
C LYS A 4 4.60 -13.36 -10.57
N TYR A 5 3.51 -13.11 -11.28
CA TYR A 5 2.22 -12.75 -10.70
C TYR A 5 1.18 -13.82 -11.05
N GLU A 6 0.51 -14.36 -10.04
CA GLU A 6 -0.55 -15.36 -10.20
C GLU A 6 -1.91 -14.75 -9.92
N TYR A 7 -2.88 -15.06 -10.78
CA TYR A 7 -4.22 -14.50 -10.70
C TYR A 7 -5.27 -15.59 -10.52
N ASP A 8 -6.36 -15.26 -9.85
CA ASP A 8 -7.54 -16.13 -9.80
C ASP A 8 -8.40 -16.02 -11.09
N LYS A 9 -9.50 -16.78 -11.11
CA LYS A 9 -10.46 -16.81 -12.23
C LYS A 9 -11.19 -15.49 -12.47
N LEU A 10 -11.24 -14.59 -11.48
CA LEU A 10 -11.82 -13.26 -11.59
C LEU A 10 -10.78 -12.21 -12.02
N GLY A 11 -9.50 -12.59 -12.04
CA GLY A 11 -8.38 -11.72 -12.38
C GLY A 11 -7.81 -10.95 -11.19
N ASN A 12 -8.12 -11.36 -9.96
CA ASN A 12 -7.49 -10.79 -8.77
C ASN A 12 -6.07 -11.34 -8.59
N LEU A 13 -5.12 -10.49 -8.16
CA LEU A 13 -3.73 -10.88 -7.92
C LEU A 13 -3.59 -11.61 -6.58
N VAL A 14 -3.58 -12.95 -6.60
CA VAL A 14 -3.60 -13.76 -5.38
C VAL A 14 -2.22 -14.13 -4.85
N GLU A 15 -1.19 -14.15 -5.71
CA GLU A 15 0.17 -14.50 -5.29
C GLU A 15 1.20 -13.74 -6.13
N THR A 16 2.28 -13.28 -5.49
CA THR A 16 3.46 -12.73 -6.14
C THR A 16 4.68 -13.53 -5.69
N LEU A 17 5.44 -14.03 -6.65
CA LEU A 17 6.60 -14.90 -6.44
C LEU A 17 7.84 -14.21 -6.98
N THR A 18 8.91 -14.16 -6.20
CA THR A 18 10.19 -13.58 -6.64
C THR A 18 11.28 -14.65 -6.69
N PHE A 19 12.01 -14.71 -7.81
CA PHE A 19 13.03 -15.72 -8.10
C PHE A 19 14.41 -15.08 -8.32
N SER A 20 15.47 -15.79 -7.91
CA SER A 20 16.82 -15.50 -8.40
C SER A 20 17.06 -16.30 -9.66
N VAL A 21 17.31 -15.60 -10.76
CA VAL A 21 17.62 -16.20 -12.07
C VAL A 21 19.10 -16.05 -12.44
N SER A 22 19.95 -15.69 -11.47
CA SER A 22 21.38 -15.49 -11.72
C SER A 22 22.04 -16.80 -12.14
N GLY A 23 22.74 -16.77 -13.28
CA GLY A 23 23.42 -17.93 -13.84
C GLY A 23 22.53 -18.91 -14.61
N LEU A 24 21.23 -18.63 -14.76
CA LEU A 24 20.33 -19.42 -15.60
C LEU A 24 20.35 -18.91 -17.03
N SER A 25 20.34 -19.83 -18.00
CA SER A 25 20.07 -19.48 -19.40
C SER A 25 18.58 -19.15 -19.59
N SER A 26 18.25 -18.44 -20.68
CA SER A 26 16.85 -18.11 -20.99
C SER A 26 15.93 -19.34 -21.05
N SER A 27 16.41 -20.49 -21.54
CA SER A 27 15.63 -21.73 -21.58
C SER A 27 15.46 -22.41 -20.21
N GLN A 28 16.34 -22.12 -19.26
CA GLN A 28 16.23 -22.62 -17.88
C GLN A 28 15.27 -21.76 -17.04
N ILE A 29 15.16 -20.47 -17.35
CA ILE A 29 14.31 -19.52 -16.60
C ILE A 29 12.86 -20.01 -16.59
N ASP A 30 12.28 -20.35 -17.74
CA ASP A 30 10.87 -20.75 -17.81
C ASP A 30 10.58 -22.01 -16.97
N THR A 31 11.48 -23.00 -17.01
CA THR A 31 11.37 -24.20 -16.17
C THR A 31 11.51 -23.85 -14.69
N HIS A 32 12.46 -22.97 -14.36
CA HIS A 32 12.74 -22.58 -12.98
C HIS A 32 11.58 -21.83 -12.34
N ILE A 33 10.94 -20.91 -13.07
CA ILE A 33 9.81 -20.10 -12.56
C ILE A 33 8.46 -20.84 -12.61
N ALA A 34 8.39 -21.96 -13.33
CA ALA A 34 7.23 -22.84 -13.33
C ALA A 34 7.11 -23.63 -12.02
N ASP A 35 8.22 -23.86 -11.34
CA ASP A 35 8.28 -24.55 -10.06
C ASP A 35 8.30 -23.54 -8.91
N ARG A 36 7.20 -23.54 -8.14
CA ARG A 36 6.96 -22.61 -7.03
C ARG A 36 8.00 -22.73 -5.91
N ASP A 37 8.59 -23.92 -5.73
CA ASP A 37 9.57 -24.17 -4.68
C ASP A 37 10.90 -23.46 -4.94
N ASN A 38 11.10 -22.92 -6.15
CA ASN A 38 12.24 -22.08 -6.48
C ASN A 38 12.06 -20.59 -6.10
N ALA A 39 10.87 -20.20 -5.65
CA ALA A 39 10.63 -18.82 -5.25
C ALA A 39 11.44 -18.50 -3.99
N ILE A 40 12.13 -17.36 -3.97
CA ILE A 40 12.84 -16.85 -2.80
C ILE A 40 11.89 -16.12 -1.87
N THR A 41 10.95 -15.37 -2.45
CA THR A 41 9.90 -14.72 -1.65
C THR A 41 8.53 -14.90 -2.26
N ILE A 42 7.54 -14.97 -1.37
CA ILE A 42 6.13 -15.14 -1.68
C ILE A 42 5.36 -14.05 -0.95
N SER A 43 4.38 -13.44 -1.61
CA SER A 43 3.32 -12.66 -0.94
C SER A 43 1.98 -13.09 -1.47
N GLN A 44 0.96 -13.12 -0.62
CA GLN A 44 -0.35 -13.68 -0.96
C GLN A 44 -1.47 -12.72 -0.59
N THR A 45 -2.56 -12.76 -1.37
CA THR A 45 -3.77 -12.00 -1.10
C THR A 45 -5.01 -12.87 -1.31
N LEU A 46 -5.89 -12.87 -0.32
CA LEU A 46 -7.20 -13.51 -0.35
C LEU A 46 -8.25 -12.44 -0.65
N TYR A 47 -9.15 -12.74 -1.59
CA TYR A 47 -10.23 -11.84 -2.00
C TYR A 47 -11.59 -12.47 -1.72
N ASP A 48 -12.54 -11.67 -1.27
CA ASP A 48 -13.93 -12.09 -1.16
C ASP A 48 -14.62 -12.24 -2.53
N GLU A 49 -15.88 -12.70 -2.51
CA GLU A 49 -16.68 -12.91 -3.73
C GLU A 49 -16.91 -11.63 -4.55
N SER A 50 -16.74 -10.46 -3.95
CA SER A 50 -16.85 -9.15 -4.62
C SER A 50 -15.51 -8.65 -5.17
N GLY A 51 -14.43 -9.42 -5.02
CA GLY A 51 -13.08 -9.03 -5.45
C GLY A 51 -12.41 -8.01 -4.52
N ARG A 52 -12.86 -7.89 -3.27
CA ARG A 52 -12.24 -7.02 -2.26
C ARG A 52 -11.19 -7.78 -1.46
N VAL A 53 -10.12 -7.10 -1.05
CA VAL A 53 -9.00 -7.70 -0.32
C VAL A 53 -9.41 -8.06 1.11
N LEU A 54 -9.60 -9.35 1.37
CA LEU A 54 -9.93 -9.86 2.69
C LEU A 54 -8.68 -9.96 3.56
N VAL A 55 -7.63 -10.64 3.07
CA VAL A 55 -6.38 -10.85 3.82
C VAL A 55 -5.18 -10.68 2.90
N THR A 56 -4.15 -9.98 3.35
CA THR A 56 -2.87 -9.85 2.65
C THR A 56 -1.73 -10.30 3.55
N VAL A 57 -0.80 -11.03 2.97
CA VAL A 57 0.44 -11.45 3.60
C VAL A 57 1.59 -10.80 2.85
N GLY A 58 2.44 -10.05 3.56
CA GLY A 58 3.61 -9.39 2.97
C GLY A 58 4.67 -10.40 2.49
N PRO A 59 5.70 -9.96 1.73
CA PRO A 59 6.74 -10.86 1.24
C PRO A 59 7.44 -11.62 2.37
N TYR A 60 7.52 -12.94 2.24
CA TYR A 60 8.22 -13.82 3.16
C TYR A 60 9.03 -14.87 2.41
N ASP A 61 10.07 -15.39 3.05
CA ASP A 61 10.91 -16.43 2.48
C ASP A 61 10.09 -17.72 2.29
N ALA A 62 10.11 -18.29 1.08
CA ALA A 62 9.33 -19.49 0.76
C ALA A 62 9.74 -20.70 1.61
N ASP A 63 11.00 -20.76 2.00
CA ASP A 63 11.59 -21.82 2.82
C ASP A 63 11.51 -21.51 4.32
N ALA A 64 10.89 -20.39 4.70
CA ALA A 64 10.76 -20.02 6.11
C ALA A 64 9.94 -21.05 6.88
N THR A 65 10.49 -21.50 8.00
CA THR A 65 9.76 -22.31 8.98
C THR A 65 8.76 -21.50 9.80
N THR A 66 8.89 -20.17 9.79
CA THR A 66 7.99 -19.25 10.46
C THR A 66 7.07 -18.58 9.45
N LEU A 67 5.76 -18.74 9.65
CA LEU A 67 4.77 -18.04 8.85
C LEU A 67 4.83 -16.52 9.11
N PRO A 68 4.59 -15.71 8.08
CA PRO A 68 4.63 -14.24 8.16
C PRO A 68 3.45 -13.64 8.92
N SER A 69 3.53 -12.35 9.24
CA SER A 69 2.33 -11.60 9.62
C SER A 69 1.46 -11.29 8.40
N GLY A 70 0.14 -11.22 8.61
CA GLY A 70 -0.82 -10.77 7.61
C GLY A 70 -1.72 -9.64 8.13
N THR A 71 -2.43 -8.99 7.21
CA THR A 71 -3.41 -7.94 7.47
C THR A 71 -4.76 -8.39 6.92
N GLU A 72 -5.78 -8.38 7.75
CA GLU A 72 -7.18 -8.64 7.40
C GLU A 72 -7.94 -7.30 7.30
N ASN A 73 -8.85 -7.18 6.32
CA ASN A 73 -9.82 -6.08 6.23
C ASN A 73 -11.24 -6.61 6.32
N VAL A 74 -12.06 -5.96 7.14
CA VAL A 74 -13.49 -6.23 7.26
C VAL A 74 -14.26 -5.09 6.63
N TYR A 75 -15.27 -5.44 5.85
CA TYR A 75 -16.06 -4.49 5.09
C TYR A 75 -17.51 -4.43 5.59
N ASP A 76 -18.11 -3.24 5.52
CA ASP A 76 -19.55 -3.13 5.65
C ASP A 76 -20.30 -3.50 4.36
N SER A 77 -21.64 -3.40 4.42
CA SER A 77 -22.52 -3.67 3.28
C SER A 77 -22.35 -2.71 2.10
N LEU A 78 -21.72 -1.55 2.30
CA LEU A 78 -21.39 -0.59 1.23
C LEU A 78 -19.99 -0.82 0.66
N GLY A 79 -19.23 -1.78 1.19
CA GLY A 79 -17.88 -2.10 0.77
C GLY A 79 -16.80 -1.16 1.29
N ARG A 80 -17.07 -0.43 2.36
CA ARG A 80 -16.07 0.38 3.06
C ARG A 80 -15.37 -0.48 4.12
N ILE A 81 -14.08 -0.27 4.32
CA ILE A 81 -13.33 -0.95 5.38
C ILE A 81 -13.78 -0.39 6.72
N VAL A 82 -14.39 -1.24 7.55
CA VAL A 82 -14.78 -0.91 8.92
C VAL A 82 -13.80 -1.43 9.95
N GLU A 83 -12.99 -2.43 9.62
CA GLU A 83 -11.89 -2.88 10.50
C GLU A 83 -10.67 -3.32 9.70
N THR A 84 -9.49 -3.11 10.29
CA THR A 84 -8.21 -3.63 9.82
C THR A 84 -7.51 -4.31 10.99
N ARG A 85 -7.08 -5.55 10.80
CA ARG A 85 -6.51 -6.38 11.86
C ARG A 85 -5.20 -6.99 11.39
N ARG A 86 -4.17 -6.98 12.23
CA ARG A 86 -2.89 -7.61 11.92
C ARG A 86 -2.77 -8.92 12.67
N TRP A 87 -2.41 -9.99 11.97
CA TRP A 87 -2.34 -11.33 12.52
C TRP A 87 -0.91 -11.87 12.44
N ALA A 88 -0.53 -12.71 13.39
CA ALA A 88 0.74 -13.45 13.35
C ALA A 88 0.58 -14.75 12.56
N ALA A 89 1.68 -15.24 11.98
CA ALA A 89 1.75 -16.56 11.35
C ALA A 89 0.56 -16.89 10.43
N VAL A 90 0.25 -15.98 9.50
CA VAL A 90 -0.87 -16.12 8.57
C VAL A 90 -0.50 -17.05 7.44
N SER A 91 -1.41 -17.97 7.11
CA SER A 91 -1.34 -18.85 5.95
C SER A 91 -2.63 -18.71 5.13
N ILE A 92 -2.52 -18.49 3.82
CA ILE A 92 -3.67 -18.44 2.90
C ILE A 92 -3.71 -19.75 2.10
N LYS A 93 -4.87 -20.42 2.09
CA LYS A 93 -5.07 -21.69 1.40
C LYS A 93 -5.35 -21.46 -0.09
N LEU A 94 -4.30 -21.50 -0.90
CA LEU A 94 -4.39 -21.41 -2.37
C LEU A 94 -4.14 -22.78 -3.02
N VAL A 95 -4.84 -23.05 -4.11
CA VAL A 95 -4.68 -24.22 -4.98
C VAL A 95 -4.43 -23.76 -6.42
N ASP A 96 -3.96 -24.68 -7.28
CA ASP A 96 -3.76 -24.39 -8.71
C ASP A 96 -5.10 -24.16 -9.41
N LEU A 97 -5.18 -23.06 -10.16
CA LEU A 97 -6.29 -22.80 -11.08
C LEU A 97 -6.02 -23.53 -12.39
N VAL A 98 -6.69 -24.67 -12.59
CA VAL A 98 -6.51 -25.49 -13.80
C VAL A 98 -7.65 -25.24 -14.79
N VAL A 99 -7.32 -24.80 -16.00
CA VAL A 99 -8.27 -24.64 -17.12
C VAL A 99 -7.82 -25.51 -18.28
N SER A 100 -8.69 -26.41 -18.73
CA SER A 100 -8.41 -27.37 -19.82
C SER A 100 -7.15 -28.25 -19.58
N GLY A 101 -6.81 -28.52 -18.32
CA GLY A 101 -5.66 -29.34 -17.93
C GLY A 101 -4.35 -28.57 -17.79
N GLU A 102 -4.36 -27.25 -17.99
CA GLU A 102 -3.20 -26.36 -17.81
C GLU A 102 -3.39 -25.49 -16.56
N VAL A 103 -2.34 -25.35 -15.75
CA VAL A 103 -2.32 -24.42 -14.62
C VAL A 103 -2.14 -23.01 -15.17
N ILE A 104 -3.16 -22.17 -15.02
CA ILE A 104 -3.17 -20.80 -15.55
C ILE A 104 -3.14 -19.73 -14.46
N GLY A 105 -3.05 -20.13 -13.19
CA GLY A 105 -3.12 -19.25 -12.04
C GLY A 105 -3.24 -20.01 -10.72
N ARG A 106 -3.71 -19.29 -9.71
CA ARG A 106 -3.98 -19.82 -8.37
C ARG A 106 -5.35 -19.33 -7.93
N GLU A 107 -6.11 -20.13 -7.18
CA GLU A 107 -7.36 -19.67 -6.56
C GLU A 107 -7.43 -20.13 -5.11
N THR A 108 -8.29 -19.50 -4.31
CA THR A 108 -8.59 -20.01 -2.97
C THR A 108 -9.10 -21.44 -3.07
N ASP A 109 -8.69 -22.30 -2.14
CA ASP A 109 -9.18 -23.66 -2.05
C ASP A 109 -10.73 -23.66 -2.12
N PRO A 110 -11.35 -24.32 -3.11
CA PRO A 110 -12.80 -24.27 -3.31
C PRO A 110 -13.59 -24.90 -2.16
N VAL A 111 -12.96 -25.71 -1.30
CA VAL A 111 -13.63 -26.21 -0.08
C VAL A 111 -13.60 -25.19 1.06
N ALA A 112 -12.76 -24.15 0.95
CA ALA A 112 -12.63 -23.10 1.94
C ALA A 112 -13.65 -21.97 1.70
N THR A 113 -14.20 -21.46 2.80
CA THR A 113 -15.11 -20.33 2.82
C THR A 113 -14.29 -19.06 2.85
N VAL A 114 -14.54 -18.13 1.93
CA VAL A 114 -13.92 -16.82 2.01
C VAL A 114 -14.73 -15.94 2.96
N ALA A 115 -14.29 -15.87 4.20
CA ALA A 115 -14.93 -15.09 5.25
C ALA A 115 -13.88 -14.43 6.15
N ASN A 116 -14.27 -13.30 6.74
CA ASN A 116 -13.50 -12.64 7.81
C ASN A 116 -13.34 -13.59 9.02
N ALA A 117 -12.34 -13.30 9.84
CA ALA A 117 -12.16 -13.89 11.16
C ALA A 117 -13.43 -13.73 11.99
N TRP A 118 -13.66 -14.74 12.82
CA TRP A 118 -14.91 -14.94 13.52
C TRP A 118 -14.99 -14.04 14.77
N ASP A 119 -16.11 -13.33 14.93
CA ASP A 119 -16.37 -12.32 15.97
C ASP A 119 -16.86 -12.87 17.31
N GLY A 120 -16.85 -14.20 17.50
CA GLY A 120 -17.11 -14.79 18.81
C GLY A 120 -18.59 -14.99 19.17
N VAL A 121 -19.56 -14.60 18.33
CA VAL A 121 -20.96 -14.45 18.78
C VAL A 121 -21.70 -15.80 19.02
N THR A 122 -21.36 -16.89 18.32
CA THR A 122 -21.70 -18.29 18.70
C THR A 122 -20.82 -19.36 18.02
N PRO A 123 -20.06 -20.22 18.74
CA PRO A 123 -19.14 -21.21 18.16
C PRO A 123 -19.81 -22.24 17.22
N ALA A 124 -21.10 -22.50 17.42
CA ALA A 124 -21.86 -23.49 16.63
C ALA A 124 -22.05 -23.09 15.15
N THR A 125 -21.77 -21.84 14.79
CA THR A 125 -21.87 -21.33 13.41
C THR A 125 -20.53 -20.82 12.86
N ALA A 126 -19.42 -21.04 13.58
CA ALA A 126 -18.11 -20.65 13.09
C ALA A 126 -17.81 -21.44 11.80
N PRO A 127 -17.39 -20.77 10.71
CA PRO A 127 -16.99 -21.46 9.50
C PRO A 127 -15.81 -22.38 9.81
N THR A 128 -16.00 -23.69 9.69
CA THR A 128 -14.98 -24.71 10.04
C THR A 128 -13.87 -24.80 9.01
N ASN A 129 -14.00 -24.10 7.88
CA ASN A 129 -12.99 -24.07 6.84
C ASN A 129 -12.99 -22.69 6.21
N ILE A 130 -12.26 -21.74 6.79
CA ILE A 130 -12.04 -20.44 6.12
C ILE A 130 -10.78 -20.51 5.24
N GLY A 131 -10.70 -19.62 4.25
CA GLY A 131 -9.60 -19.58 3.26
C GLY A 131 -8.21 -19.25 3.81
N TRP A 132 -8.07 -19.06 5.12
CA TRP A 132 -6.81 -18.68 5.77
C TRP A 132 -6.78 -19.06 7.25
N GLU A 133 -5.61 -19.12 7.85
CA GLU A 133 -5.41 -19.44 9.26
C GLU A 133 -4.35 -18.50 9.86
N SER A 134 -4.36 -18.35 11.19
CA SER A 134 -3.33 -17.62 11.94
C SER A 134 -2.80 -18.54 13.03
N ASN A 135 -1.48 -18.68 13.11
CA ASN A 135 -0.83 -19.64 14.02
C ASN A 135 -1.33 -21.09 13.88
N LEU A 136 -1.71 -21.48 12.65
CA LEU A 136 -2.30 -22.80 12.35
C LEU A 136 -3.69 -23.04 12.96
N ASP A 137 -4.32 -22.00 13.49
CA ASP A 137 -5.66 -22.05 14.06
C ASP A 137 -6.62 -21.10 13.32
N LEU A 138 -7.92 -21.29 13.54
CA LEU A 138 -8.92 -20.35 13.06
C LEU A 138 -8.78 -19.03 13.84
N PRO A 139 -8.67 -17.89 13.15
CA PRO A 139 -8.58 -16.58 13.77
C PRO A 139 -9.88 -16.27 14.52
N VAL A 140 -9.75 -15.99 15.81
CA VAL A 140 -10.86 -15.62 16.70
C VAL A 140 -10.65 -14.19 17.18
N ILE A 141 -11.68 -13.36 17.05
CA ILE A 141 -11.70 -12.05 17.68
C ILE A 141 -12.19 -12.22 19.11
N ILE A 142 -11.44 -11.66 20.04
CA ILE A 142 -11.85 -11.62 21.44
C ILE A 142 -12.30 -10.20 21.73
N GLU A 143 -13.61 -9.98 21.67
CA GLU A 143 -14.23 -8.72 22.12
C GLU A 143 -14.26 -8.60 23.67
N SER A 144 -13.80 -9.62 24.38
CA SER A 144 -13.73 -9.66 25.84
C SER A 144 -12.43 -9.02 26.37
N ALA A 145 -12.55 -8.12 27.35
CA ALA A 145 -11.42 -7.48 28.04
C ALA A 145 -10.50 -8.47 28.81
N THR A 146 -10.88 -9.73 28.91
CA THR A 146 -10.04 -10.82 29.42
C THR A 146 -9.70 -11.76 28.26
N LEU A 147 -8.45 -11.68 27.78
CA LEU A 147 -7.87 -12.74 26.98
C LEU A 147 -7.63 -13.95 27.89
N ASP A 148 -8.06 -15.12 27.43
CA ASP A 148 -7.38 -16.35 27.85
C ASP A 148 -5.98 -16.32 27.22
N ALA A 149 -4.93 -16.59 27.99
CA ALA A 149 -3.54 -16.49 27.51
C ALA A 149 -3.26 -17.42 26.31
N ASP A 150 -4.12 -18.42 26.11
CA ASP A 150 -4.04 -19.41 25.04
C ASP A 150 -4.76 -18.99 23.75
N LEU A 151 -5.52 -17.89 23.75
CA LEU A 151 -6.18 -17.39 22.53
C LEU A 151 -5.38 -16.23 21.92
N ILE A 152 -4.93 -16.42 20.68
CA ILE A 152 -4.11 -15.45 19.97
C ILE A 152 -5.00 -14.50 19.17
N GLY A 153 -5.24 -13.32 19.72
CA GLY A 153 -5.89 -12.21 19.02
C GLY A 153 -4.99 -11.52 17.99
N PRO A 154 -5.48 -10.48 17.30
CA PRO A 154 -4.66 -9.73 16.37
C PRO A 154 -3.54 -8.97 17.10
N LEU A 155 -2.35 -8.89 16.47
CA LEU A 155 -1.20 -8.08 16.89
C LEU A 155 -1.51 -6.58 16.93
N SER A 156 -2.43 -6.12 16.09
CA SER A 156 -2.93 -4.75 16.09
C SER A 156 -4.32 -4.70 15.48
N TYR A 157 -5.13 -3.74 15.91
CA TYR A 157 -6.52 -3.60 15.49
C TYR A 157 -6.88 -2.14 15.31
N SER A 158 -7.56 -1.82 14.21
CA SER A 158 -8.22 -0.53 14.01
C SER A 158 -9.63 -0.73 13.48
N LYS A 159 -10.59 0.04 14.00
CA LYS A 159 -11.98 0.09 13.57
C LYS A 159 -12.35 1.50 13.11
N THR A 160 -13.11 1.60 12.03
CA THR A 160 -13.61 2.83 11.46
C THR A 160 -15.13 2.76 11.38
N GLU A 161 -15.79 3.74 11.97
CA GLU A 161 -17.23 3.92 11.89
C GLU A 161 -17.52 5.11 11.00
N TYR A 162 -18.59 5.01 10.22
CA TYR A 162 -18.97 6.03 9.26
C TYR A 162 -20.34 6.61 9.58
N ASP A 163 -20.48 7.91 9.37
CA ASP A 163 -21.76 8.59 9.45
C ASP A 163 -22.68 8.23 8.27
N THR A 164 -23.91 8.74 8.30
CA THR A 164 -24.91 8.51 7.24
C THR A 164 -24.55 9.11 5.88
N ALA A 165 -23.63 10.08 5.84
CA ALA A 165 -23.08 10.64 4.61
C ALA A 165 -21.85 9.85 4.09
N GLY A 166 -21.41 8.86 4.85
CA GLY A 166 -20.29 8.00 4.55
C GLY A 166 -18.91 8.57 4.85
N ARG A 167 -18.85 9.61 5.69
CA ARG A 167 -17.61 10.17 6.22
C ARG A 167 -17.22 9.42 7.50
N VAL A 168 -15.94 9.43 7.85
CA VAL A 168 -15.46 8.77 9.09
C VAL A 168 -16.00 9.54 10.29
N ASP A 169 -16.76 8.88 11.17
CA ASP A 169 -17.27 9.46 12.42
C ASP A 169 -16.29 9.18 13.57
N TYR A 170 -15.88 7.91 13.69
CA TYR A 170 -14.91 7.46 14.68
C TYR A 170 -13.84 6.57 14.05
N SER A 171 -12.62 6.67 14.56
CA SER A 171 -11.57 5.68 14.38
C SER A 171 -11.09 5.20 15.75
N THR A 172 -11.13 3.90 15.98
CA THR A 172 -10.67 3.27 17.22
C THR A 172 -9.45 2.42 16.92
N SER A 173 -8.31 2.68 17.55
CA SER A 173 -7.18 1.75 17.56
C SER A 173 -7.09 1.07 18.92
N ILE A 174 -6.63 -0.16 18.96
CA ILE A 174 -6.32 -0.82 20.23
C ILE A 174 -4.83 -0.64 20.53
N GLU A 175 -4.54 -0.25 21.76
CA GLU A 175 -3.20 -0.22 22.34
C GLU A 175 -3.07 -1.29 23.41
N GLU A 176 -1.99 -2.08 23.34
CA GLU A 176 -1.62 -3.01 24.39
C GLU A 176 -0.97 -2.21 25.54
N VAL A 177 -1.61 -2.20 26.70
CA VAL A 177 -1.17 -1.45 27.88
C VAL A 177 -0.96 -2.42 29.03
N TRP A 178 0.20 -2.36 29.68
CA TRP A 178 0.40 -3.10 30.92
C TRP A 178 -0.46 -2.48 32.04
N ASP A 179 -1.31 -3.29 32.67
CA ASP A 179 -2.10 -2.90 33.83
C ASP A 179 -1.54 -3.59 35.09
N ASP A 180 -0.93 -2.79 35.96
CA ASP A 180 -0.39 -3.25 37.24
C ASP A 180 -1.46 -3.91 38.13
N THR A 181 -2.73 -3.50 37.99
CA THR A 181 -3.86 -4.03 38.76
C THR A 181 -4.26 -5.42 38.30
N ALA A 182 -4.28 -5.63 36.98
CA ALA A 182 -4.54 -6.94 36.38
C ALA A 182 -3.30 -7.84 36.40
N SER A 183 -2.11 -7.27 36.68
CA SER A 183 -0.81 -7.96 36.58
C SER A 183 -0.64 -8.62 35.20
N GLY A 184 -1.02 -7.90 34.14
CA GLY A 184 -0.99 -8.37 32.77
C GLY A 184 -1.24 -7.26 31.77
N TYR A 185 -1.18 -7.60 30.48
CA TYR A 185 -1.53 -6.68 29.41
C TYR A 185 -3.05 -6.62 29.23
N ILE A 186 -3.58 -5.41 29.13
CA ILE A 186 -4.96 -5.12 28.74
C ILE A 186 -4.97 -4.41 27.39
N PHE A 187 -6.04 -4.58 26.64
CA PHE A 187 -6.27 -3.86 25.40
C PHE A 187 -7.11 -2.62 25.69
N LYS A 188 -6.54 -1.45 25.44
CA LYS A 188 -7.24 -0.17 25.60
C LYS A 188 -7.64 0.37 24.24
N GLU A 189 -8.93 0.63 24.07
CA GLU A 189 -9.43 1.36 22.92
C GLU A 189 -9.03 2.84 23.00
N GLN A 190 -8.42 3.32 21.91
CA GLN A 190 -8.03 4.70 21.69
C GLN A 190 -8.89 5.25 20.57
N ARG A 191 -9.90 6.06 20.92
CA ARG A 191 -10.90 6.58 19.98
C ARG A 191 -10.59 8.01 19.56
N THR A 192 -10.47 8.23 18.25
CA THR A 192 -10.45 9.54 17.62
C THR A 192 -11.81 9.83 17.00
N THR A 193 -12.36 11.02 17.22
CA THR A 193 -13.68 11.47 16.69
C THR A 193 -13.50 12.58 15.67
N TYR A 194 -14.32 12.59 14.62
CA TYR A 194 -14.28 13.60 13.56
C TYR A 194 -15.64 14.30 13.46
N LYS A 195 -15.63 15.62 13.29
CA LYS A 195 -16.86 16.37 13.01
C LYS A 195 -16.75 17.14 11.72
N TYR A 196 -17.90 17.34 11.10
CA TYR A 196 -18.02 17.99 9.80
C TYR A 196 -19.14 19.02 9.79
N ASP A 197 -18.98 20.04 8.96
CA ASP A 197 -20.05 20.99 8.66
C ASP A 197 -21.08 20.41 7.67
N VAL A 198 -22.10 21.22 7.38
CA VAL A 198 -23.18 20.90 6.42
C VAL A 198 -22.69 20.77 4.97
N ALA A 199 -21.52 21.33 4.65
CA ALA A 199 -20.93 21.25 3.32
C ALA A 199 -20.01 20.02 3.16
N GLY A 200 -19.80 19.25 4.22
CA GLY A 200 -18.94 18.06 4.19
C GLY A 200 -17.49 18.33 4.60
N LYS A 201 -17.14 19.56 4.99
CA LYS A 201 -15.77 19.89 5.40
C LYS A 201 -15.55 19.49 6.86
N GLN A 202 -14.44 18.85 7.15
CA GLN A 202 -14.04 18.51 8.52
C GLN A 202 -13.78 19.79 9.33
N THR A 203 -14.45 19.94 10.46
CA THR A 203 -14.32 21.09 11.35
C THR A 203 -13.52 20.77 12.61
N GLU A 204 -13.61 19.55 13.12
CA GLU A 204 -12.96 19.14 14.37
C GLU A 204 -12.38 17.72 14.28
N VAL A 205 -11.26 17.50 14.97
CA VAL A 205 -10.69 16.18 15.30
C VAL A 205 -10.46 16.13 16.80
N ILE A 206 -11.03 15.14 17.48
CA ILE A 206 -10.86 14.92 18.92
C ILE A 206 -10.03 13.65 19.10
N ASP A 207 -8.87 13.75 19.72
CA ASP A 207 -7.98 12.61 19.93
C ASP A 207 -8.42 11.73 21.14
N PRO A 208 -7.79 10.56 21.35
CA PRO A 208 -8.16 9.64 22.43
C PRO A 208 -7.96 10.19 23.85
N LEU A 209 -7.18 11.25 24.02
CA LEU A 209 -6.95 11.93 25.30
C LEU A 209 -7.91 13.12 25.49
N GLY A 210 -8.76 13.42 24.49
CA GLY A 210 -9.75 14.49 24.50
C GLY A 210 -9.25 15.83 23.95
N TYR A 211 -8.05 15.90 23.37
CA TYR A 211 -7.58 17.14 22.74
C TYR A 211 -8.34 17.36 21.43
N THR A 212 -8.78 18.60 21.18
CA THR A 212 -9.57 18.94 19.99
C THR A 212 -8.76 19.85 19.07
N VAL A 213 -8.61 19.47 17.80
CA VAL A 213 -8.03 20.29 16.74
C VAL A 213 -9.17 20.83 15.86
N THR A 214 -9.29 22.15 15.76
CA THR A 214 -10.31 22.81 14.94
C THR A 214 -9.68 23.51 13.75
N ALA A 215 -10.18 23.24 12.55
CA ALA A 215 -9.72 23.88 11.32
C ALA A 215 -10.62 25.08 10.96
N TYR A 216 -10.04 26.27 10.90
CA TYR A 216 -10.69 27.51 10.46
C TYR A 216 -10.33 27.85 9.02
N ALA A 217 -10.96 28.88 8.45
CA ALA A 217 -10.63 29.35 7.10
C ALA A 217 -9.22 29.97 7.01
N ASP A 218 -8.69 30.45 8.14
CA ASP A 218 -7.48 31.25 8.30
C ASP A 218 -6.42 30.58 9.20
N GLY A 219 -6.64 29.34 9.67
CA GLY A 219 -5.66 28.63 10.49
C GLY A 219 -6.20 27.39 11.20
N ILE A 220 -5.41 26.88 12.16
CA ILE A 220 -5.73 25.72 13.00
C ILE A 220 -5.68 26.17 14.47
N ALA A 221 -6.66 25.75 15.29
CA ALA A 221 -6.61 25.91 16.75
C ALA A 221 -6.57 24.55 17.45
N LEU A 222 -5.96 24.52 18.64
CA LEU A 222 -5.87 23.34 19.50
C LEU A 222 -6.50 23.66 20.87
N SER A 223 -7.50 22.89 21.28
CA SER A 223 -8.17 22.97 22.58
C SER A 223 -7.79 21.79 23.46
N LEU A 224 -7.53 22.07 24.74
CA LEU A 224 -7.16 21.06 25.75
C LEU A 224 -8.40 20.40 26.35
N PRO A 225 -8.29 19.18 26.93
CA PRO A 225 -9.39 18.47 27.59
C PRO A 225 -10.00 19.23 28.79
N ASP A 226 -9.29 20.22 29.35
CA ASP A 226 -9.75 21.05 30.46
C ASP A 226 -10.78 22.12 30.04
N GLY A 227 -11.17 22.15 28.76
CA GLY A 227 -12.13 23.11 28.20
C GLY A 227 -11.56 24.51 28.03
N ILE A 228 -10.26 24.70 28.30
CA ILE A 228 -9.58 25.96 28.01
C ILE A 228 -9.17 25.91 26.55
N GLU A 229 -9.94 26.60 25.70
CA GLU A 229 -9.46 26.98 24.38
C GLU A 229 -8.23 27.86 24.59
N ARG A 230 -7.06 27.30 24.31
CA ARG A 230 -5.87 28.12 24.10
C ARG A 230 -5.90 28.40 22.61
N PRO A 231 -6.28 29.60 22.16
CA PRO A 231 -6.06 29.99 20.78
C PRO A 231 -4.55 30.07 20.57
N LYS A 232 -3.91 28.91 20.42
CA LYS A 232 -2.69 28.79 19.67
C LYS A 232 -3.14 28.83 18.23
N VAL A 233 -3.57 30.02 17.80
CA VAL A 233 -3.34 30.42 16.42
C VAL A 233 -1.87 30.12 16.25
N ILE A 234 -1.53 29.12 15.43
CA ILE A 234 -0.19 29.07 14.87
C ILE A 234 -0.13 30.27 13.90
N SER A 235 -0.13 31.47 14.46
CA SER A 235 0.80 32.50 14.06
C SER A 235 2.11 31.88 14.48
N THR A 236 2.72 31.11 13.57
CA THR A 236 4.13 30.77 13.67
C THR A 236 4.83 32.11 13.84
N GLY A 237 5.14 32.49 15.08
CA GLY A 237 5.76 33.77 15.38
C GLY A 237 6.98 33.97 14.48
N GLY A 238 6.85 34.85 13.49
CA GLY A 238 7.94 35.21 12.58
C GLY A 238 8.25 34.28 11.41
N LEU A 239 7.55 33.15 11.20
CA LEU A 239 7.57 32.53 9.86
C LEU A 239 6.54 33.28 9.03
N SER A 240 7.01 34.33 8.35
CA SER A 240 6.34 34.72 7.11
C SER A 240 6.27 33.46 6.27
N VAL A 241 5.08 33.08 5.82
CA VAL A 241 4.96 32.22 4.64
C VAL A 241 5.33 33.13 3.46
N ASP A 242 6.56 33.63 3.46
CA ASP A 242 7.14 34.33 2.34
C ASP A 242 7.09 33.37 1.17
N ASP A 243 6.93 33.93 -0.02
CA ASP A 243 6.69 33.30 -1.31
C ASP A 243 7.82 32.32 -1.76
N ASP A 244 8.72 32.01 -0.84
CA ASP A 244 9.97 31.24 -0.95
C ASP A 244 9.77 29.74 -0.69
N HIS A 245 8.62 29.31 -0.17
CA HIS A 245 8.29 27.88 0.02
C HIS A 245 7.15 27.41 -0.89
N LYS A 246 7.17 27.82 -2.16
CA LYS A 246 6.16 27.43 -3.15
C LYS A 246 6.66 26.38 -4.12
N THR A 247 5.87 25.32 -4.32
CA THR A 247 6.04 24.42 -5.47
C THR A 247 5.27 24.99 -6.66
N VAL A 248 5.96 25.28 -7.76
CA VAL A 248 5.32 25.81 -8.98
C VAL A 248 5.15 24.69 -10.00
N THR A 249 3.92 24.49 -10.46
CA THR A 249 3.61 23.53 -11.54
C THR A 249 3.17 24.27 -12.79
N THR A 250 3.89 24.07 -13.89
CA THR A 250 3.56 24.64 -15.20
C THR A 250 2.91 23.58 -16.08
N TYR A 251 1.86 23.96 -16.81
CA TYR A 251 1.12 23.08 -17.71
C TYR A 251 1.28 23.50 -19.18
N ASP A 252 1.20 22.52 -20.07
CA ASP A 252 0.99 22.69 -21.51
C ASP A 252 -0.41 22.12 -21.84
N GLY A 253 -1.42 23.00 -21.87
CA GLY A 253 -2.82 22.61 -21.85
C GLY A 253 -3.21 21.90 -20.55
N THR A 254 -3.72 20.67 -20.65
CA THR A 254 -4.08 19.84 -19.48
C THR A 254 -2.90 19.00 -18.95
N ARG A 255 -1.75 19.02 -19.63
CA ARG A 255 -0.60 18.17 -19.32
C ARG A 255 0.42 18.93 -18.49
N ARG A 256 0.99 18.28 -17.48
CA ARG A 256 1.99 18.89 -16.62
C ARG A 256 3.34 18.97 -17.35
N LYS A 257 3.82 20.16 -17.66
CA LYS A 257 5.09 20.34 -18.38
C LYS A 257 6.29 20.29 -17.45
N LYS A 258 6.20 20.95 -16.29
CA LYS A 258 7.31 21.15 -15.36
C LYS A 258 6.83 21.34 -13.93
N VAL A 259 7.57 20.82 -12.95
CA VAL A 259 7.41 21.11 -11.52
C VAL A 259 8.73 21.67 -10.99
N THR A 260 8.65 22.78 -10.27
CA THR A 260 9.78 23.40 -9.58
C THR A 260 9.51 23.33 -8.08
N ASP A 261 10.39 22.64 -7.36
CA ASP A 261 10.33 22.47 -5.91
C ASP A 261 10.56 23.82 -5.20
N ALA A 262 10.07 23.92 -3.97
CA ALA A 262 10.23 25.11 -3.13
C ALA A 262 11.69 25.53 -2.94
N ARG A 263 12.62 24.56 -2.92
CA ARG A 263 14.06 24.80 -2.78
C ARG A 263 14.65 25.69 -3.87
N GLU A 264 14.02 25.79 -5.04
CA GLU A 264 14.44 26.72 -6.10
C GLU A 264 14.45 28.18 -5.63
N TYR A 265 13.59 28.54 -4.68
CA TYR A 265 13.43 29.90 -4.18
C TYR A 265 14.25 30.17 -2.91
N GLU A 266 15.01 29.19 -2.42
CA GLU A 266 15.94 29.38 -1.32
C GLU A 266 17.14 30.24 -1.75
N SER A 267 17.62 31.09 -0.84
CA SER A 267 18.79 31.92 -1.09
C SER A 267 20.02 31.07 -1.45
N GLY A 268 20.48 31.20 -2.70
CA GLY A 268 21.66 30.48 -3.21
C GLY A 268 21.35 29.30 -4.12
N ALA A 269 20.09 28.98 -4.36
CA ALA A 269 19.68 28.02 -5.38
C ALA A 269 19.98 28.55 -6.80
N SER A 270 20.51 27.70 -7.68
CA SER A 270 20.62 28.03 -9.10
C SER A 270 19.31 27.73 -9.80
N THR A 271 18.89 28.59 -10.72
CA THR A 271 17.67 28.38 -11.50
C THR A 271 17.75 27.08 -12.31
N GLY A 272 16.79 26.18 -12.11
CA GLY A 272 16.69 24.88 -12.76
C GLY A 272 17.21 23.71 -11.93
N ASP A 273 17.96 23.95 -10.85
CA ASP A 273 18.57 22.88 -10.03
C ASP A 273 17.52 22.05 -9.28
N PHE A 274 16.28 22.55 -9.15
CA PHE A 274 15.20 21.87 -8.45
C PHE A 274 13.96 21.68 -9.33
N THR A 275 14.19 21.55 -10.63
CA THR A 275 13.16 21.43 -11.65
C THR A 275 13.06 19.99 -12.18
N THR A 276 11.84 19.45 -12.22
CA THR A 276 11.50 18.23 -12.97
C THR A 276 10.70 18.59 -14.22
N GLU A 277 11.06 18.06 -15.38
CA GLU A 277 10.36 18.29 -16.66
C GLU A 277 9.83 16.98 -17.24
N PHE A 278 8.68 17.06 -17.92
CA PHE A 278 7.99 15.91 -18.49
C PHE A 278 7.80 16.08 -20.00
N THR A 279 8.06 15.02 -20.76
CA THR A 279 7.68 14.92 -22.17
C THR A 279 6.65 13.83 -22.36
N TYR A 280 5.80 14.02 -23.36
CA TYR A 280 4.64 13.18 -23.62
C TYR A 280 4.65 12.66 -25.05
N ASP A 281 4.11 11.47 -25.24
CA ASP A 281 3.78 10.99 -26.58
C ASP A 281 2.49 11.63 -27.14
N VAL A 282 2.12 11.23 -28.35
CA VAL A 282 0.93 11.73 -29.06
C VAL A 282 -0.39 11.42 -28.32
N LEU A 283 -0.43 10.34 -27.53
CA LEU A 283 -1.59 9.96 -26.71
C LEU A 283 -1.62 10.68 -25.36
N GLY A 284 -0.57 11.45 -25.03
CA GLY A 284 -0.47 12.20 -23.78
C GLY A 284 0.04 11.39 -22.60
N ARG A 285 0.74 10.28 -22.84
CA ARG A 285 1.42 9.49 -21.80
C ARG A 285 2.83 10.02 -21.60
N VAL A 286 3.33 10.06 -20.36
CA VAL A 286 4.70 10.51 -20.06
C VAL A 286 5.69 9.48 -20.59
N VAL A 287 6.64 9.91 -21.43
CA VAL A 287 7.69 9.05 -22.01
C VAL A 287 9.10 9.37 -21.53
N THR A 288 9.36 10.63 -21.15
CA THR A 288 10.61 11.02 -20.49
C THR A 288 10.30 11.93 -19.31
N THR A 289 10.97 11.68 -18.19
CA THR A 289 11.07 12.60 -17.06
C THR A 289 12.52 13.02 -16.93
N LYS A 290 12.79 14.33 -17.04
CA LYS A 290 14.09 14.92 -16.73
C LYS A 290 14.06 15.36 -15.27
N HIS A 291 14.92 14.79 -14.46
CA HIS A 291 15.01 15.08 -13.03
C HIS A 291 15.87 16.33 -12.76
N PRO A 292 15.77 16.89 -11.54
CA PRO A 292 16.74 17.86 -11.06
C PRO A 292 18.18 17.36 -11.25
N PRO A 293 19.11 18.23 -11.69
CA PRO A 293 20.50 17.85 -11.83
C PRO A 293 21.09 17.26 -10.54
N VAL A 294 21.81 16.16 -10.65
CA VAL A 294 22.47 15.51 -9.51
C VAL A 294 23.97 15.80 -9.57
N LYS A 295 24.56 16.14 -8.42
CA LYS A 295 26.01 16.25 -8.25
C LYS A 295 26.51 14.97 -7.61
N VAL A 296 27.41 14.27 -8.30
CA VAL A 296 28.13 13.11 -7.74
C VAL A 296 29.54 13.58 -7.35
N ASP A 297 29.91 13.47 -6.08
CA ASP A 297 31.26 13.73 -5.55
C ASP A 297 31.90 15.08 -5.94
N GLY A 298 31.11 16.15 -5.94
CA GLY A 298 31.60 17.50 -6.26
C GLY A 298 31.85 17.74 -7.76
N ALA A 299 31.45 16.81 -8.62
CA ALA A 299 31.45 17.00 -10.06
C ALA A 299 30.40 18.03 -10.51
N THR A 300 30.53 18.48 -11.76
CA THR A 300 29.51 19.29 -12.44
C THR A 300 28.17 18.56 -12.38
N ALA A 301 27.10 19.29 -12.02
CA ALA A 301 25.77 18.70 -11.97
C ALA A 301 25.38 18.18 -13.36
N VAL A 302 24.90 16.95 -13.41
CA VAL A 302 24.44 16.31 -14.65
C VAL A 302 22.93 16.12 -14.59
N ASN A 303 22.26 16.37 -15.72
CA ASN A 303 20.85 16.00 -15.83
C ASN A 303 20.75 14.49 -15.86
N VAL A 304 19.80 13.95 -15.12
CA VAL A 304 19.42 12.54 -15.20
C VAL A 304 17.98 12.42 -15.66
N TYR A 305 17.70 11.35 -16.37
CA TYR A 305 16.45 11.09 -17.05
C TYR A 305 15.92 9.74 -16.61
N SER A 306 14.62 9.57 -16.71
CA SER A 306 13.99 8.25 -16.68
C SER A 306 12.98 8.18 -17.80
N HIS A 307 12.94 7.03 -18.47
CA HIS A 307 12.16 6.83 -19.69
C HIS A 307 11.12 5.72 -19.49
N VAL A 308 10.02 5.81 -20.22
CA VAL A 308 8.93 4.83 -20.17
C VAL A 308 8.49 4.47 -21.58
N GLY A 309 8.52 3.18 -21.91
CA GLY A 309 7.97 2.64 -23.13
C GLY A 309 6.58 2.04 -22.92
N TYR A 310 5.71 2.22 -23.90
CA TYR A 310 4.36 1.64 -23.89
C TYR A 310 4.07 0.83 -25.14
N ASP A 311 3.21 -0.18 -25.02
CA ASP A 311 2.64 -0.87 -26.18
C ASP A 311 1.49 -0.08 -26.83
N GLY A 312 0.92 -0.67 -27.88
CA GLY A 312 -0.23 -0.13 -28.62
C GLY A 312 -1.53 -0.09 -27.84
N LEU A 313 -1.64 -0.78 -26.70
CA LEU A 313 -2.83 -0.78 -25.83
C LEU A 313 -2.74 0.25 -24.70
N GLY A 314 -1.61 0.93 -24.52
CA GLY A 314 -1.46 1.86 -23.40
C GLY A 314 -0.58 1.36 -22.27
N ARG A 315 -0.17 0.08 -22.28
CA ARG A 315 0.46 -0.57 -21.13
C ARG A 315 1.96 -0.32 -21.14
N LYS A 316 2.56 -0.10 -19.97
CA LYS A 316 3.99 0.16 -19.82
C LYS A 316 4.77 -1.14 -20.05
N VAL A 317 5.58 -1.23 -21.11
CA VAL A 317 6.35 -2.43 -21.43
C VAL A 317 7.80 -2.38 -20.94
N TRP A 318 8.34 -1.19 -20.69
CA TRP A 318 9.63 -1.03 -20.03
C TRP A 318 9.74 0.33 -19.34
N GLN A 319 10.66 0.42 -18.39
CA GLN A 319 11.02 1.64 -17.69
C GLN A 319 12.52 1.63 -17.39
N SER A 320 13.24 2.69 -17.74
CA SER A 320 14.65 2.81 -17.41
C SER A 320 14.85 3.13 -15.93
N GLU A 321 15.99 2.75 -15.37
CA GLU A 321 16.53 3.41 -14.18
C GLU A 321 16.92 4.87 -14.50
N GLN A 322 17.32 5.65 -13.49
CA GLN A 322 17.83 7.00 -13.75
C GLN A 322 19.15 6.93 -14.53
N THR A 323 19.21 7.62 -15.67
CA THR A 323 20.31 7.56 -16.62
C THR A 323 20.74 8.96 -17.06
N THR A 324 21.97 9.13 -17.53
CA THR A 324 22.42 10.38 -18.17
C THR A 324 22.01 10.48 -19.64
N GLU A 325 21.51 9.40 -20.23
CA GLU A 325 21.00 9.39 -21.60
C GLU A 325 19.71 10.20 -21.71
N SER A 326 19.69 11.21 -22.59
CA SER A 326 18.46 12.00 -22.82
C SER A 326 17.54 11.39 -23.86
N ASP A 327 18.09 10.55 -24.76
CA ASP A 327 17.34 9.89 -25.82
C ASP A 327 17.12 8.41 -25.46
N PRO A 328 15.86 7.97 -25.30
CA PRO A 328 15.56 6.59 -24.95
C PRO A 328 16.06 5.57 -25.98
N SER A 329 16.34 5.94 -27.24
CA SER A 329 16.86 5.00 -28.24
C SER A 329 18.31 4.54 -27.96
N ASN A 330 19.02 5.22 -27.05
CA ASN A 330 20.38 4.87 -26.68
C ASN A 330 20.45 3.83 -25.55
N LEU A 331 19.31 3.47 -24.95
CA LEU A 331 19.26 2.53 -23.83
C LEU A 331 19.36 1.09 -24.31
N ASP A 332 20.14 0.29 -23.61
CA ASP A 332 20.05 -1.16 -23.71
C ASP A 332 18.87 -1.62 -22.85
N LEU A 333 17.78 -2.06 -23.48
CA LEU A 333 16.57 -2.46 -22.75
C LEU A 333 16.81 -3.65 -21.82
N ASP A 334 17.82 -4.47 -22.08
CA ASP A 334 18.11 -5.65 -21.25
C ASP A 334 19.00 -5.30 -20.04
N GLN A 335 19.81 -4.24 -20.13
CA GLN A 335 20.76 -3.84 -19.06
C GLN A 335 20.36 -2.58 -18.29
N ASP A 336 19.57 -1.69 -18.89
CA ASP A 336 19.24 -0.38 -18.32
C ASP A 336 17.77 -0.27 -17.90
N CYS A 337 16.95 -1.24 -18.30
CA CYS A 337 15.50 -1.13 -18.19
C CYS A 337 14.86 -2.32 -17.47
N ARG A 338 13.90 -1.98 -16.60
CA ARG A 338 12.91 -2.90 -16.09
C ARG A 338 11.89 -3.18 -17.19
N GLN A 339 11.66 -4.44 -17.52
CA GLN A 339 10.71 -4.85 -18.56
C GLN A 339 9.46 -5.48 -17.95
N PHE A 340 8.31 -5.28 -18.60
CA PHE A 340 6.99 -5.72 -18.15
C PHE A 340 6.32 -6.52 -19.26
N THR A 341 5.92 -7.75 -18.98
CA THR A 341 5.12 -8.56 -19.90
C THR A 341 3.71 -8.74 -19.38
N TYR A 342 2.76 -8.84 -20.31
CA TYR A 342 1.34 -8.92 -20.00
C TYR A 342 0.73 -10.12 -20.70
N ASP A 343 -0.24 -10.75 -20.05
CA ASP A 343 -1.03 -11.79 -20.67
C ASP A 343 -2.03 -11.22 -21.71
N ALA A 344 -2.78 -12.11 -22.36
CA ALA A 344 -3.78 -11.74 -23.36
C ALA A 344 -4.95 -10.93 -22.79
N ALA A 345 -5.23 -11.02 -21.48
CA ALA A 345 -6.25 -10.24 -20.80
C ALA A 345 -5.73 -8.85 -20.35
N GLY A 346 -4.42 -8.61 -20.48
CA GLY A 346 -3.76 -7.38 -20.11
C GLY A 346 -3.32 -7.27 -18.66
N ARG A 347 -3.27 -8.39 -17.94
CA ARG A 347 -2.74 -8.48 -16.58
C ARG A 347 -1.21 -8.57 -16.63
N LEU A 348 -0.53 -7.95 -15.67
CA LEU A 348 0.93 -7.98 -15.59
C LEU A 348 1.38 -9.39 -15.21
N GLU A 349 2.08 -10.07 -16.09
CA GLU A 349 2.47 -11.48 -15.91
C GLU A 349 3.86 -11.60 -15.28
N ARG A 350 4.80 -10.79 -15.77
CA ARG A 350 6.19 -10.84 -15.32
C ARG A 350 6.86 -9.46 -15.37
N VAL A 351 7.77 -9.25 -14.42
CA VAL A 351 8.70 -8.13 -14.41
C VAL A 351 10.13 -8.67 -14.43
N SER A 352 10.91 -8.23 -15.42
CA SER A 352 12.36 -8.45 -15.48
C SER A 352 13.08 -7.20 -15.00
N LEU A 353 14.02 -7.36 -14.07
CA LEU A 353 14.92 -6.28 -13.66
C LEU A 353 16.22 -6.37 -14.46
N PRO A 354 16.90 -5.23 -14.71
CA PRO A 354 18.24 -5.21 -15.32
C PRO A 354 19.27 -6.00 -14.50
#